data_AF-A0A8H4W092-F1
#
_entry.id   AF-A0A8H4W092-F1
#
_cell.length_a   1.000
_cell.length_b   1.000
_cell.length_c   1.000
_cell.angle_alpha   90.00
_cell.angle_beta   90.00
_cell.angle_gamma   90.00
#
_symmetry.space_group_name_H-M   'P 1'
#
loop_
_entity.id
_entity.type
_entity.pdbx_description
1 polymer ?
#
loop_
_entity_poly.entity_id
_entity_poly.type
_entity_poly.pdbx_seq_one_letter_code
_entity_poly.pdbx_strand_id
1 'polypeptide(L)'
;MFQTFGRFPDRWWNAWGRRTNFFNDGGKPKQEWSDGIPKAVVYPMQEVIADIGSEDDEEPRKAEALLELSGASVPLEEAVHLNDLLNRIFKWVPEERISLNDILNHSWFGTKYET
;
A
#
# COMPACT_ATOMS: atom_id res chain seq x y z
N MET A 1 -2.82 4.41 -2.45
CA MET A 1 -1.82 5.51 -2.50
C MET A 1 -2.17 6.66 -1.57
N PHE A 2 -3.21 7.47 -1.79
CA PHE A 2 -3.55 8.58 -0.85
C PHE A 2 -3.94 8.12 0.54
N GLN A 3 -4.66 7.00 0.62
CA GLN A 3 -5.04 6.37 1.88
C GLN A 3 -3.81 5.99 2.72
N THR A 4 -2.71 5.64 2.05
CA THR A 4 -1.48 5.13 2.65
C THR A 4 -0.43 6.22 2.88
N PHE A 5 -0.23 7.09 1.90
CA PHE A 5 0.84 8.11 1.89
C PHE A 5 0.32 9.54 2.05
N GLY A 6 -0.98 9.70 2.28
CA GLY A 6 -1.61 10.99 2.49
C GLY A 6 -1.64 11.87 1.24
N ARG A 7 -1.62 13.19 1.50
CA ARG A 7 -1.72 14.24 0.48
C ARG A 7 -0.45 14.31 -0.38
N PHE A 8 -0.60 14.72 -1.64
CA PHE A 8 0.55 15.09 -2.48
C PHE A 8 1.36 16.25 -1.87
N PRO A 9 2.66 16.33 -2.17
CA PRO A 9 3.47 17.53 -1.99
C PRO A 9 2.83 18.78 -2.64
N ASP A 10 3.07 19.95 -2.06
CA ASP A 10 2.40 21.21 -2.43
C ASP A 10 2.49 21.55 -3.92
N ARG A 11 3.64 21.29 -4.54
CA ARG A 11 3.85 21.56 -5.98
C ARG A 11 2.80 20.88 -6.86
N TRP A 12 2.43 19.64 -6.54
CA TRP A 12 1.44 18.88 -7.32
C TRP A 12 0.04 19.05 -6.77
N TRP A 13 -0.08 19.16 -5.46
CA TRP A 13 -1.36 19.43 -4.81
C TRP A 13 -1.98 20.71 -5.34
N ASN A 14 -1.20 21.78 -5.51
CA ASN A 14 -1.68 23.07 -6.00
C ASN A 14 -1.88 23.11 -7.51
N ALA A 15 -1.17 22.28 -8.27
CA ALA A 15 -1.38 22.12 -9.70
C ALA A 15 -2.64 21.28 -10.04
N TRP A 16 -3.12 20.47 -9.10
CA TRP A 16 -4.23 19.55 -9.36
C TRP A 16 -5.61 20.22 -9.27
N GLY A 17 -6.09 20.77 -10.38
CA GLY A 17 -7.35 21.51 -10.44
C GLY A 17 -8.62 20.72 -10.09
N ARG A 18 -8.61 19.38 -10.18
CA ARG A 18 -9.75 18.52 -9.82
C ARG A 18 -9.70 17.99 -8.39
N ARG A 19 -8.71 18.40 -7.58
CA ARG A 19 -8.52 17.89 -6.20
C ARG A 19 -9.76 18.03 -5.31
N THR A 20 -10.52 19.12 -5.49
CA THR A 20 -11.74 19.44 -4.71
C THR A 20 -12.87 18.43 -4.93
N ASN A 21 -12.82 17.62 -5.99
CA ASN A 21 -13.78 16.52 -6.19
C ASN A 21 -13.51 15.34 -5.25
N PHE A 22 -12.28 15.20 -4.75
CA PHE A 22 -11.81 14.04 -4.01
C PHE A 22 -11.40 14.37 -2.57
N PHE A 23 -11.00 15.61 -2.29
CA PHE A 23 -10.46 16.04 -1.00
C PHE A 23 -11.16 17.28 -0.48
N ASN A 24 -11.16 17.43 0.84
CA ASN A 24 -11.60 18.65 1.52
C ASN A 24 -10.48 19.70 1.55
N ASP A 25 -10.81 20.90 2.05
CA ASP A 25 -9.86 22.02 2.12
C ASP A 25 -8.68 21.74 3.05
N GLY A 26 -8.85 20.83 4.02
CA GLY A 26 -7.78 20.33 4.89
C GLY A 26 -6.88 19.28 4.23
N GLY A 27 -7.10 18.95 2.95
CA GLY A 27 -6.31 17.97 2.21
C GLY A 27 -6.55 16.52 2.60
N LYS A 28 -7.58 16.24 3.39
CA LYS A 28 -8.03 14.87 3.66
C LYS A 28 -9.03 14.42 2.60
N PRO A 29 -9.09 13.12 2.26
CA PRO A 29 -10.10 12.63 1.36
C PRO A 29 -11.50 12.98 1.88
N LYS A 30 -12.42 13.30 0.97
CA LYS A 30 -13.83 13.48 1.33
C LYS A 30 -14.34 12.18 1.93
N GLN A 31 -15.13 12.28 3.00
CA GLN A 31 -15.56 11.09 3.72
C GLN A 31 -16.57 10.29 2.91
N GLU A 32 -17.45 10.91 2.12
CA GLU A 32 -18.49 10.21 1.36
C GLU A 32 -18.47 10.57 -0.14
N TRP A 33 -18.79 9.59 -0.99
CA TRP A 33 -19.27 9.81 -2.36
C TRP A 33 -20.71 10.35 -2.33
N SER A 34 -21.26 10.75 -3.49
CA SER A 34 -22.64 11.26 -3.60
C SER A 34 -23.73 10.24 -3.27
N ASP A 35 -23.37 8.96 -3.17
CA ASP A 35 -24.21 7.82 -2.80
C ASP A 35 -24.01 7.35 -1.34
N GLY A 36 -23.22 8.07 -0.54
CA GLY A 36 -22.98 7.77 0.88
C GLY A 36 -21.87 6.75 1.14
N ILE A 37 -21.16 6.27 0.12
CA ILE A 37 -20.05 5.31 0.30
C ILE A 37 -18.79 6.05 0.78
N PRO A 38 -18.03 5.51 1.76
CA PRO A 38 -16.79 6.12 2.19
C PRO A 38 -15.76 6.25 1.06
N LYS A 39 -15.29 7.46 0.76
CA LYS A 39 -14.46 7.71 -0.45
C LYS A 39 -13.05 7.16 -0.34
N ALA A 40 -12.44 7.36 0.82
CA ALA A 40 -11.09 6.91 1.14
C ALA A 40 -10.87 7.00 2.64
N VAL A 41 -10.72 5.85 3.27
CA VAL A 41 -10.28 5.72 4.67
C VAL A 41 -8.76 5.64 4.70
N VAL A 42 -8.12 6.30 5.67
CA VAL A 42 -6.67 6.17 5.86
C VAL A 42 -6.35 4.71 6.12
N TYR A 43 -5.39 4.18 5.38
CA TYR A 43 -5.08 2.77 5.34
C TYR A 43 -3.55 2.60 5.25
N PRO A 44 -2.88 2.51 6.41
CA PRO A 44 -1.43 2.42 6.53
C PRO A 44 -0.83 1.25 5.76
N MET A 45 0.45 1.35 5.38
CA MET A 45 1.13 0.30 4.61
C MET A 45 1.18 -1.04 5.36
N GLN A 46 1.31 -0.97 6.69
CA GLN A 46 1.30 -2.16 7.54
C GLN A 46 -0.03 -2.91 7.45
N GLU A 47 -1.16 -2.20 7.41
CA GLU A 47 -2.49 -2.82 7.25
C GLU A 47 -2.63 -3.40 5.84
N VAL A 48 -2.18 -2.68 4.80
CA VAL A 48 -2.15 -3.20 3.42
C VAL A 48 -1.41 -4.55 3.33
N ILE A 49 -0.30 -4.68 4.05
CA ILE A 49 0.49 -5.92 4.06
C ILE A 49 -0.21 -6.99 4.90
N ALA A 50 -0.80 -6.63 6.04
CA ALA A 50 -1.51 -7.56 6.92
C ALA A 50 -2.74 -8.18 6.24
N ASP A 51 -3.39 -7.46 5.33
CA ASP A 51 -4.54 -7.97 4.58
C ASP A 51 -4.17 -8.91 3.42
N ILE A 52 -2.88 -9.11 3.13
CA ILE A 52 -2.45 -10.09 2.13
C ILE A 52 -2.79 -11.50 2.66
N GLY A 53 -3.76 -12.13 2.00
CA GLY A 53 -4.27 -13.45 2.36
C GLY A 53 -5.35 -13.45 3.46
N SER A 54 -5.82 -12.29 3.91
CA SER A 54 -6.84 -12.22 4.98
C SER A 54 -8.27 -12.48 4.49
N GLU A 55 -8.52 -12.31 3.19
CA GLU A 55 -9.83 -12.53 2.54
C GLU A 55 -9.94 -13.89 1.83
N ASP A 56 -9.00 -14.82 2.07
CA ASP A 56 -9.12 -16.15 1.47
C ASP A 56 -10.34 -16.89 2.01
N ASP A 57 -11.17 -17.39 1.08
CA ASP A 57 -12.35 -18.20 1.41
C ASP A 57 -11.93 -19.51 2.09
N GLU A 58 -12.83 -20.09 2.91
CA GLU A 58 -12.61 -21.39 3.58
C GLU A 58 -12.41 -22.56 2.59
N GLU A 59 -12.84 -22.41 1.33
CA GLU A 59 -12.66 -23.42 0.29
C GLU A 59 -11.41 -23.15 -0.57
N PRO A 60 -10.56 -24.17 -0.80
CA PRO A 60 -9.40 -24.07 -1.69
C PRO A 60 -9.79 -23.53 -3.07
N ARG A 61 -9.09 -22.50 -3.53
CA ARG A 61 -9.39 -21.88 -4.83
C ARG A 61 -8.99 -22.84 -5.94
N LYS A 62 -9.87 -23.09 -6.92
CA LYS A 62 -9.55 -23.91 -8.11
C LYS A 62 -8.33 -23.40 -8.91
N ALA A 63 -7.91 -22.16 -8.67
CA ALA A 63 -6.80 -21.50 -9.34
C ALA A 63 -5.46 -21.57 -8.56
N GLU A 64 -5.36 -22.34 -7.47
CA GLU A 64 -4.11 -22.54 -6.71
C GLU A 64 -2.93 -23.07 -7.54
N ALA A 65 -3.18 -23.64 -8.72
CA ALA A 65 -2.10 -24.01 -9.65
C ALA A 65 -1.37 -22.81 -10.28
N LEU A 66 -1.97 -21.61 -10.21
CA LEU A 66 -1.46 -20.37 -10.80
C LEU A 66 -1.32 -19.23 -9.77
N LEU A 67 -2.06 -19.30 -8.67
CA LEU A 67 -2.06 -18.32 -7.59
C LEU A 67 -1.40 -18.90 -6.35
N GLU A 68 -1.23 -18.06 -5.33
CA GLU A 68 -0.84 -18.50 -4.00
C GLU A 68 -1.83 -19.51 -3.42
N LEU A 69 -1.30 -20.42 -2.59
CA LEU A 69 -2.11 -21.40 -1.86
C LEU A 69 -3.11 -20.68 -0.95
N SER A 70 -4.33 -21.22 -0.83
CA SER A 70 -5.30 -20.69 0.13
C SER A 70 -4.72 -20.68 1.55
N GLY A 71 -4.90 -19.57 2.25
CA GLY A 71 -4.37 -19.35 3.60
C GLY A 71 -2.91 -18.88 3.63
N ALA A 72 -2.28 -18.65 2.47
CA ALA A 72 -0.98 -18.01 2.41
C ALA A 72 -1.09 -16.56 2.91
N SER A 73 -0.33 -16.24 3.96
CA SER A 73 -0.22 -14.89 4.50
C SER A 73 1.24 -14.50 4.65
N VAL A 74 1.52 -13.21 4.79
CA VAL A 74 2.89 -12.72 4.96
C VAL A 74 3.30 -12.90 6.42
N PRO A 75 4.36 -13.67 6.73
CA PRO A 75 4.87 -13.81 8.09
C PRO A 75 5.26 -12.45 8.67
N LEU A 76 5.10 -12.28 10.00
CA LEU A 76 5.33 -10.97 10.65
C LEU A 76 6.75 -10.41 10.39
N GLU A 77 7.76 -11.26 10.40
CA GLU A 77 9.15 -10.86 10.13
C GLU A 77 9.33 -10.38 8.67
N GLU A 78 8.70 -11.06 7.73
CA GLU A 78 8.68 -10.64 6.33
C GLU A 78 7.94 -9.32 6.17
N ALA A 79 6.78 -9.19 6.81
CA ALA A 79 5.94 -8.00 6.76
C ALA A 79 6.69 -6.74 7.21
N VAL A 80 7.57 -6.86 8.22
CA VAL A 80 8.42 -5.75 8.67
C VAL A 80 9.37 -5.29 7.56
N HIS A 81 10.08 -6.22 6.92
CA HIS A 81 11.02 -5.89 5.85
C HIS A 81 10.31 -5.43 4.57
N LEU A 82 9.18 -6.03 4.24
CA LEU A 82 8.34 -5.64 3.10
C LEU A 82 7.81 -4.22 3.32
N ASN A 83 7.32 -3.91 4.53
CA ASN A 83 6.86 -2.57 4.87
C ASN A 83 7.98 -1.53 4.72
N ASP A 84 9.20 -1.81 5.20
CA ASP A 84 10.34 -0.89 5.00
C ASP A 84 10.62 -0.66 3.51
N LEU A 85 10.73 -1.75 2.74
CA LEU A 85 11.01 -1.68 1.30
C LEU A 85 9.97 -0.83 0.57
N LEU A 86 8.68 -1.13 0.76
CA LEU A 86 7.60 -0.44 0.07
C LEU A 86 7.52 1.04 0.47
N ASN A 87 7.76 1.38 1.75
CA ASN A 87 7.81 2.77 2.19
C ASN A 87 8.99 3.56 1.61
N ARG A 88 10.07 2.87 1.24
CA ARG A 88 11.25 3.47 0.60
C ARG A 88 11.09 3.59 -0.92
N ILE A 89 10.40 2.65 -1.56
CA ILE A 89 10.08 2.70 -3.01
C ILE A 89 8.98 3.72 -3.29
N PHE A 90 7.90 3.69 -2.52
CA PHE A 90 6.74 4.53 -2.75
C PHE A 90 6.86 5.86 -2.01
N LYS A 91 7.64 6.75 -2.61
CA LYS A 91 7.62 8.18 -2.27
C LYS A 91 6.91 8.98 -3.35
N TRP A 92 6.21 10.02 -2.89
CA TRP A 92 5.61 11.00 -3.78
C TRP A 92 6.68 11.60 -4.70
N VAL A 93 7.74 12.16 -4.10
CA VAL A 93 8.89 12.75 -4.80
C VAL A 93 9.81 11.65 -5.33
N PRO A 94 10.02 11.53 -6.67
CA PRO A 94 10.88 10.49 -7.24
C PRO A 94 12.29 10.50 -6.66
N GLU A 95 12.84 11.69 -6.40
CA GLU A 95 14.19 11.89 -5.88
C GLU A 95 14.35 11.39 -4.43
N GLU A 96 13.26 11.21 -3.69
CA GLU A 96 13.27 10.64 -2.33
C GLU A 96 13.18 9.10 -2.34
N ARG A 97 12.97 8.49 -3.51
CA ARG A 97 12.87 7.03 -3.62
C ARG A 97 14.24 6.40 -3.46
N ILE A 98 14.25 5.24 -2.83
CA ILE A 98 15.40 4.35 -2.77
C ILE A 98 15.98 4.05 -4.16
N SER A 99 17.31 3.95 -4.25
CA SER A 99 17.99 3.61 -5.50
C SER A 99 17.78 2.15 -5.90
N LEU A 100 17.94 1.82 -7.19
CA LEU A 100 17.87 0.43 -7.65
C LEU A 100 18.90 -0.47 -6.94
N ASN A 101 20.11 0.04 -6.70
CA ASN A 101 21.14 -0.73 -6.00
C ASN A 101 20.72 -1.06 -4.57
N ASP A 102 20.11 -0.13 -3.86
CA ASP A 102 19.65 -0.36 -2.50
C ASP A 102 18.40 -1.27 -2.45
N ILE A 103 17.54 -1.22 -3.48
CA ILE A 103 16.43 -2.19 -3.64
C ILE A 103 16.98 -3.60 -3.77
N LEU A 104 17.95 -3.80 -4.67
CA LEU A 104 18.55 -5.12 -4.93
C LEU A 104 19.28 -5.69 -3.70
N ASN A 105 19.80 -4.81 -2.83
CA ASN A 105 20.48 -5.20 -1.59
C ASN A 105 19.57 -5.13 -0.35
N HIS A 106 18.25 -4.97 -0.53
CA HIS A 106 17.32 -4.86 0.60
C HIS A 106 17.18 -6.18 1.36
N SER A 107 17.06 -6.11 2.69
CA SER A 107 16.91 -7.29 3.56
C SER A 107 15.70 -8.15 3.19
N TRP A 108 14.67 -7.54 2.59
CA TRP A 108 13.50 -8.26 2.10
C TRP A 108 13.88 -9.37 1.12
N PHE A 109 14.79 -9.13 0.17
CA PHE A 109 15.22 -10.13 -0.82
C PHE A 109 16.28 -11.11 -0.30
N GLY A 110 17.07 -10.70 0.69
CA GLY A 110 18.21 -11.48 1.19
C GLY A 110 17.90 -12.39 2.39
N THR A 111 16.82 -12.10 3.10
CA THR A 111 16.40 -12.86 4.29
C THR A 111 15.56 -14.07 3.86
N LYS A 112 15.81 -15.22 4.48
CA LYS A 112 14.90 -16.37 4.36
C LYS A 112 13.90 -16.28 5.50
N TYR A 113 12.62 -16.18 5.16
CA TYR A 113 11.53 -16.22 6.12
C TYR A 113 11.06 -17.65 6.28
N GLU A 114 10.70 -18.02 7.50
CA GLU A 114 9.99 -19.26 7.75
C GLU A 114 8.51 -19.03 7.36
N THR A 115 8.06 -19.77 6.37
CA THR A 115 6.66 -19.79 5.86
C THR A 115 5.94 -21.02 6.37
#